data_AF-A0A232ET86-F1
#
_entry.id   AF-A0A232ET86-F1
#
_cell.length_a   1.000
_cell.length_b   1.000
_cell.length_c   1.000
_cell.angle_alpha   90.00
_cell.angle_beta   90.00
_cell.angle_gamma   90.00
#
_symmetry.space_group_name_H-M   'P 1'
#
loop_
_entity.id
_entity.type
_entity.pdbx_description
1 polymer ?
#
loop_
_entity_poly.entity_id
_entity_poly.type
_entity_poly.pdbx_seq_one_letter_code
_entity_poly.pdbx_strand_id
1 'polypeptide(L)'
;MNWKNLCDLDDLVKILLVDQFQLVRKFKNRVLVFENFFKLYLEFFYPASQVQIVPCTRYSLDKKQGVTVIAKKGLEAGTILHCVFGLYKTISPDEEKSLDNLGLNFSILTTSSSSNSKVLLGSIAFINHDCDPNAEYISKSRERVSLRILIIASHYYFVSTH
;
A
#
# COMPACT_ATOMS: atom_id res chain seq x y z
N MET A 1 10.30 6.07 -12.64
CA MET A 1 9.38 5.15 -13.33
C MET A 1 8.13 5.94 -13.65
N ASN A 2 7.78 6.08 -14.93
CA ASN A 2 6.72 6.98 -15.39
C ASN A 2 5.34 6.33 -15.17
N TRP A 3 4.56 6.85 -14.23
CA TRP A 3 3.24 6.31 -13.86
C TRP A 3 2.21 6.36 -15.00
N LYS A 4 2.44 7.15 -16.06
CA LYS A 4 1.58 7.13 -17.25
C LYS A 4 1.55 5.77 -17.95
N ASN A 5 2.52 4.89 -17.66
CA ASN A 5 2.59 3.54 -18.21
C ASN A 5 1.98 2.47 -17.27
N LEU A 6 1.60 2.81 -16.03
CA LEU A 6 0.99 1.87 -15.06
C LEU A 6 -0.44 1.44 -15.42
N CYS A 7 -1.01 1.99 -16.49
CA CYS A 7 -2.32 1.61 -16.99
C CYS A 7 -2.30 0.30 -17.79
N ASP A 8 -1.12 -0.19 -18.16
CA ASP A 8 -0.99 -1.46 -18.87
C ASP A 8 -0.95 -2.62 -17.86
N LEU A 9 -1.84 -3.59 -18.05
CA LEU A 9 -1.90 -4.78 -17.19
C LEU A 9 -0.54 -5.46 -17.09
N ASP A 10 0.26 -5.40 -18.17
CA ASP A 10 1.60 -5.97 -18.25
C ASP A 10 2.62 -5.30 -17.32
N ASP A 11 2.49 -4.01 -17.06
CA ASP A 11 3.38 -3.28 -16.14
C ASP A 11 2.95 -3.49 -14.67
N LEU A 12 1.64 -3.55 -14.41
CA LEU A 12 1.08 -3.98 -13.12
C LEU A 12 1.51 -5.41 -12.78
N VAL A 13 1.43 -6.30 -13.77
CA VAL A 13 1.89 -7.68 -13.69
C VAL A 13 3.40 -7.72 -13.51
N LYS A 14 4.22 -6.89 -14.16
CA LYS A 14 5.67 -6.83 -13.87
C LYS A 14 5.99 -6.38 -12.45
N ILE A 15 5.29 -5.39 -11.90
CA ILE A 15 5.50 -4.94 -10.51
C ILE A 15 5.08 -6.04 -9.52
N LEU A 16 3.95 -6.70 -9.79
CA LEU A 16 3.43 -7.80 -8.98
C LEU A 16 4.21 -9.11 -9.16
N LEU A 17 4.87 -9.32 -10.32
CA LEU A 17 5.47 -10.59 -10.71
C LEU A 17 6.98 -10.57 -10.93
N VAL A 18 7.69 -9.44 -10.95
CA VAL A 18 9.15 -9.43 -11.16
C VAL A 18 9.88 -9.14 -9.85
N ASP A 19 9.45 -8.12 -9.10
CA ASP A 19 10.08 -7.79 -7.80
C ASP A 19 9.50 -8.60 -6.63
N GLN A 20 8.22 -8.97 -6.68
CA GLN A 20 7.62 -9.84 -5.67
C GLN A 20 7.76 -11.34 -5.96
N PHE A 21 8.23 -11.76 -7.15
CA PHE A 21 8.27 -13.19 -7.52
C PHE A 21 9.21 -14.03 -6.64
N GLN A 22 10.30 -13.43 -6.15
CA GLN A 22 11.19 -14.11 -5.22
C GLN A 22 10.49 -14.41 -3.87
N LEU A 23 9.54 -13.57 -3.46
CA LEU A 23 8.61 -13.83 -2.36
C LEU A 23 7.52 -14.83 -2.76
N VAL A 24 6.94 -14.72 -3.97
CA VAL A 24 5.91 -15.63 -4.53
C VAL A 24 6.38 -17.09 -4.55
N ARG A 25 7.67 -17.36 -4.79
CA ARG A 25 8.23 -18.72 -4.77
C ARG A 25 8.12 -19.38 -3.38
N LYS A 26 8.12 -18.61 -2.28
CA LYS A 26 7.82 -19.11 -0.92
C LYS A 26 6.31 -19.33 -0.68
N PHE A 27 5.45 -18.72 -1.47
CA PHE A 27 3.98 -18.86 -1.39
C PHE A 27 3.41 -20.00 -2.22
N LYS A 28 4.23 -20.85 -2.87
CA LYS A 28 3.75 -22.02 -3.64
C LYS A 28 2.75 -22.91 -2.87
N ASN A 29 2.81 -22.93 -1.54
CA ASN A 29 1.88 -23.66 -0.67
C ASN A 29 0.66 -22.84 -0.18
N ARG A 30 0.42 -21.63 -0.70
CA ARG A 30 -0.66 -20.72 -0.30
C ARG A 30 -1.33 -20.00 -1.48
N VAL A 31 -1.69 -20.74 -2.52
CA VAL A 31 -2.35 -20.23 -3.74
C VAL A 31 -3.55 -19.34 -3.41
N LEU A 32 -4.40 -19.73 -2.45
CA LEU A 32 -5.56 -18.95 -2.03
C LEU A 32 -5.21 -17.56 -1.45
N VAL A 33 -4.07 -17.44 -0.75
CA VAL A 33 -3.63 -16.15 -0.21
C VAL A 33 -3.21 -15.21 -1.35
N PHE A 34 -2.51 -15.75 -2.34
CA PHE A 34 -2.09 -15.01 -3.53
C PHE A 34 -3.30 -14.59 -4.38
N GLU A 35 -4.24 -15.50 -4.65
CA GLU A 35 -5.46 -15.18 -5.39
C GLU A 35 -6.27 -14.08 -4.69
N ASN A 36 -6.45 -14.19 -3.38
CA ASN A 36 -7.18 -13.18 -2.62
C ASN A 36 -6.42 -11.84 -2.59
N PHE A 37 -5.09 -11.87 -2.49
CA PHE A 37 -4.26 -10.66 -2.56
C PHE A 37 -4.45 -9.99 -3.93
N PHE A 38 -4.37 -10.74 -5.02
CA PHE A 38 -4.52 -10.22 -6.37
C PHE A 38 -5.93 -9.67 -6.62
N LYS A 39 -6.99 -10.38 -6.17
CA LYS A 39 -8.39 -9.91 -6.27
C LYS A 39 -8.60 -8.55 -5.61
N LEU A 40 -8.13 -8.39 -4.36
CA LEU A 40 -8.24 -7.12 -3.65
C LEU A 40 -7.42 -6.01 -4.32
N TYR A 41 -6.27 -6.36 -4.92
CA TYR A 41 -5.48 -5.42 -5.70
C TYR A 41 -6.24 -4.96 -6.95
N LEU A 42 -6.88 -5.87 -7.68
CA LEU A 42 -7.74 -5.52 -8.81
C LEU A 42 -8.93 -4.65 -8.40
N GLU A 43 -9.58 -4.96 -7.27
CA GLU A 43 -10.67 -4.13 -6.73
C GLU A 43 -10.21 -2.70 -6.43
N PHE A 44 -8.98 -2.51 -5.95
CA PHE A 44 -8.42 -1.20 -5.68
C PHE A 44 -8.31 -0.33 -6.93
N PHE A 45 -7.88 -0.92 -8.06
CA PHE A 45 -7.76 -0.23 -9.35
C PHE A 45 -9.09 -0.19 -10.14
N TYR A 46 -10.10 -0.97 -9.73
CA TYR A 46 -11.34 -1.07 -10.48
C TYR A 46 -12.08 0.28 -10.54
N PRO A 47 -12.68 0.67 -11.70
CA PRO A 47 -13.38 1.94 -11.82
C PRO A 47 -14.50 2.14 -10.80
N ALA A 48 -15.17 1.08 -10.35
CA ALA A 48 -16.20 1.16 -9.31
C ALA A 48 -15.66 1.17 -7.87
N SER A 49 -14.34 1.12 -7.68
CA SER A 49 -13.70 1.28 -6.37
C SER A 49 -14.13 2.59 -5.71
N GLN A 50 -14.26 2.58 -4.38
CA GLN A 50 -14.56 3.79 -3.58
C GLN A 50 -13.40 4.79 -3.57
N VAL A 51 -12.22 4.37 -4.04
CA VAL A 51 -11.00 5.15 -4.06
C VAL A 51 -10.46 5.31 -5.48
N GLN A 52 -9.62 6.31 -5.67
CA GLN A 52 -8.87 6.56 -6.90
C GLN A 52 -7.42 6.87 -6.56
N ILE A 53 -6.50 6.44 -7.42
CA ILE A 53 -5.11 6.85 -7.37
C ILE A 53 -4.93 8.04 -8.30
N VAL A 54 -4.30 9.11 -7.81
CA VAL A 54 -4.00 10.30 -8.61
C VAL A 54 -2.52 10.67 -8.47
N PRO A 55 -1.93 11.36 -9.47
CA PRO A 55 -0.56 11.84 -9.38
C PRO A 55 -0.37 12.75 -8.17
N CYS A 56 0.75 12.58 -7.47
CA CYS A 56 1.13 13.40 -6.34
C CYS A 56 2.56 13.90 -6.53
N THR A 57 2.74 15.22 -6.47
CA THR A 57 4.06 15.86 -6.59
C THR A 57 4.52 16.52 -5.30
N ARG A 58 3.79 16.28 -4.20
CA ARG A 58 4.03 16.88 -2.88
C ARG A 58 5.39 16.47 -2.29
N TYR A 59 5.81 15.22 -2.52
CA TYR A 59 7.02 14.66 -1.92
C TYR A 59 8.21 14.78 -2.88
N SER A 60 9.23 15.55 -2.48
CA SER A 60 10.43 15.82 -3.27
C SER A 60 11.29 14.58 -3.50
N LEU A 61 11.25 13.62 -2.57
CA LEU A 61 11.96 12.34 -2.67
C LEU A 61 11.49 11.47 -3.85
N ASP A 62 10.22 11.61 -4.25
CA ASP A 62 9.62 10.82 -5.33
C ASP A 62 9.97 11.34 -6.73
N LYS A 63 10.86 12.35 -6.85
CA LYS A 63 11.23 12.99 -8.13
C LYS A 63 9.99 13.43 -8.94
N LYS A 64 8.94 13.89 -8.26
CA LYS A 64 7.65 14.31 -8.83
C LYS A 64 6.90 13.21 -9.61
N GLN A 65 7.16 11.95 -9.30
CA GLN A 65 6.51 10.78 -9.91
C GLN A 65 5.61 10.01 -8.92
N GLY A 66 5.39 10.56 -7.72
CA GLY A 66 4.58 9.94 -6.67
C GLY A 66 3.08 9.89 -7.00
N VAL A 67 2.34 9.20 -6.15
CA VAL A 67 0.89 9.07 -6.23
C VAL A 67 0.25 9.28 -4.86
N THR A 68 -1.04 9.54 -4.84
CA THR A 68 -1.85 9.55 -3.62
C THR A 68 -3.17 8.86 -3.87
N VAL A 69 -3.74 8.28 -2.81
CA VAL A 69 -5.07 7.68 -2.85
C VAL A 69 -6.09 8.70 -2.35
N ILE A 70 -7.20 8.81 -3.06
CA ILE A 70 -8.28 9.76 -2.78
C ILE A 70 -9.62 9.04 -2.68
N ALA A 71 -10.56 9.59 -1.92
CA ALA A 71 -11.93 9.13 -1.92
C ALA A 71 -12.65 9.61 -3.21
N LYS A 72 -13.40 8.73 -3.88
CA LYS A 72 -14.24 9.15 -5.03
C LYS A 72 -15.56 9.79 -4.61
N LYS A 73 -15.97 9.58 -3.36
CA LYS A 73 -17.20 10.12 -2.75
C LYS A 73 -16.97 10.33 -1.25
N GLY A 74 -17.87 11.05 -0.59
CA GLY A 74 -17.86 11.16 0.87
C GLY A 74 -17.91 9.79 1.53
N LEU A 75 -17.00 9.54 2.48
CA LEU A 75 -16.95 8.34 3.30
C LEU A 75 -17.21 8.72 4.75
N GLU A 76 -18.06 7.94 5.41
CA GLU A 76 -18.40 8.13 6.82
C GLU A 76 -17.24 7.71 7.72
N ALA A 77 -17.10 8.37 8.88
CA ALA A 77 -16.18 7.93 9.92
C ALA A 77 -16.50 6.49 10.34
N GLY A 78 -15.46 5.68 10.55
CA GLY A 78 -15.58 4.24 10.82
C GLY A 78 -15.67 3.36 9.57
N THR A 79 -15.85 3.92 8.36
CA THR A 79 -15.84 3.15 7.11
C THR A 79 -14.53 2.38 6.95
N ILE A 80 -14.61 1.09 6.64
CA ILE A 80 -13.46 0.24 6.37
C ILE A 80 -13.34 0.02 4.87
N LEU A 81 -12.20 0.41 4.30
CA LEU A 81 -11.92 0.23 2.89
C LEU A 81 -11.22 -1.11 2.66
N HIS A 82 -11.99 -2.15 2.37
CA HIS A 82 -11.44 -3.50 2.15
C HIS A 82 -10.51 -3.61 0.93
N CYS A 83 -10.74 -2.79 -0.10
CA CYS A 83 -9.85 -2.70 -1.27
C CYS A 83 -8.53 -1.98 -0.95
N VAL A 84 -8.44 -1.24 0.16
CA VAL A 84 -7.18 -0.68 0.68
C VAL A 84 -6.66 -1.62 1.76
N PHE A 85 -5.79 -2.53 1.35
CA PHE A 85 -5.31 -3.61 2.21
C PHE A 85 -3.81 -3.79 2.08
N GLY A 86 -3.22 -4.44 3.06
CA GLY A 86 -1.85 -4.89 2.96
C GLY A 86 -1.55 -6.14 3.76
N LEU A 87 -0.47 -6.77 3.33
CA LEU A 87 0.27 -7.73 4.12
C LEU A 87 1.50 -7.05 4.70
N TYR A 88 1.87 -7.42 5.92
CA TYR A 88 3.14 -7.00 6.47
C TYR A 88 4.00 -8.19 6.84
N LYS A 89 5.31 -8.02 6.67
CA LYS A 89 6.31 -9.00 7.10
C LYS A 89 7.41 -8.27 7.85
N THR A 90 7.78 -8.80 9.01
CA THR A 90 8.99 -8.36 9.71
C THR A 90 10.21 -8.69 8.86
N ILE A 91 11.09 -7.71 8.68
CA ILE A 91 12.33 -7.83 7.93
C ILE A 91 13.54 -7.69 8.86
N SER A 92 14.66 -8.31 8.49
CA SER A 92 15.93 -8.12 9.20
C SER A 92 16.59 -6.79 8.82
N PRO A 93 17.57 -6.29 9.61
CA PRO A 93 18.35 -5.11 9.24
C PRO A 93 19.07 -5.23 7.89
N ASP A 94 19.54 -6.44 7.54
CA ASP A 94 20.17 -6.70 6.24
C ASP A 94 19.16 -6.67 5.08
N GLU A 95 17.94 -7.18 5.30
CA GLU A 95 16.84 -7.08 4.33
C GLU A 95 16.42 -5.61 4.15
N GLU A 96 16.33 -4.84 5.22
CA GLU A 96 16.03 -3.39 5.20
C GLU A 96 17.10 -2.62 4.41
N LYS A 97 18.38 -2.81 4.73
CA LYS A 97 19.49 -2.19 3.99
C LYS A 97 19.51 -2.57 2.52
N SER A 98 19.13 -3.81 2.19
CA SER A 98 19.02 -4.26 0.81
C SER A 98 17.90 -3.54 0.06
N LEU A 99 16.74 -3.34 0.71
CA LEU A 99 15.63 -2.57 0.14
C LEU A 99 15.99 -1.08 -0.04
N ASP A 100 16.69 -0.49 0.91
CA ASP A 100 17.21 0.88 0.80
C ASP A 100 18.14 1.05 -0.41
N ASN A 101 19.10 0.13 -0.59
CA ASN A 101 20.04 0.18 -1.71
C ASN A 101 19.34 0.05 -3.08
N LEU A 102 18.19 -0.64 -3.11
CA LEU A 102 17.36 -0.78 -4.31
C LEU A 102 16.39 0.41 -4.50
N GLY A 103 16.30 1.33 -3.54
CA GLY A 103 15.34 2.42 -3.54
C GLY A 103 13.89 1.97 -3.34
N LEU A 104 13.67 0.83 -2.67
CA LEU A 104 12.37 0.19 -2.44
C LEU A 104 11.89 0.33 -0.99
N ASN A 105 12.29 1.40 -0.30
CA ASN A 105 12.02 1.63 1.12
C ASN A 105 10.74 2.43 1.42
N PHE A 106 9.97 2.77 0.39
CA PHE A 106 8.77 3.61 0.49
C PHE A 106 7.63 3.01 1.33
N SER A 107 7.66 1.71 1.62
CA SER A 107 6.62 1.02 2.40
C SER A 107 7.15 0.29 3.64
N ILE A 108 8.31 0.73 4.16
CA ILE A 108 8.87 0.19 5.40
C ILE A 108 8.25 0.94 6.59
N LEU A 109 7.58 0.19 7.48
CA LEU A 109 7.13 0.67 8.78
C LEU A 109 8.20 0.36 9.83
N THR A 110 8.70 1.41 10.47
CA THR A 110 9.53 1.32 11.66
C THR A 110 8.65 1.52 12.90
N THR A 111 8.53 0.49 13.73
CA THR A 111 7.77 0.60 15.00
C THR A 111 8.71 0.99 16.14
N SER A 112 8.35 1.96 16.98
CA SER A 112 9.15 2.38 18.14
C SER A 112 9.32 1.30 19.23
N SER A 113 8.46 0.28 19.25
CA SER A 113 8.40 -0.77 20.28
C SER A 113 9.09 -2.08 19.90
N SER A 114 9.67 -2.20 18.70
CA SER A 114 10.42 -3.39 18.29
C SER A 114 11.62 -3.00 17.43
N SER A 115 12.75 -3.66 17.65
CA SER A 115 13.99 -3.43 16.89
C SER A 115 13.91 -3.86 15.41
N ASN A 116 12.77 -4.41 14.98
CA ASN A 116 12.62 -4.99 13.66
C ASN A 116 11.65 -4.16 12.83
N SER A 117 12.10 -3.75 11.66
CA SER A 117 11.28 -3.08 10.66
C SER A 117 10.29 -4.05 10.03
N LYS A 118 9.19 -3.52 9.50
CA LYS A 118 8.19 -4.31 8.76
C LYS A 118 8.04 -3.73 7.36
N VAL A 119 8.07 -4.57 6.34
CA VAL A 119 7.68 -4.15 5.00
C VAL A 119 6.18 -4.33 4.83
N LEU A 120 5.50 -3.29 4.32
CA LEU A 120 4.10 -3.35 3.89
C LEU A 120 4.02 -3.57 2.40
N LEU A 121 3.17 -4.52 2.01
CA LEU A 121 2.86 -4.86 0.63
C LEU A 121 1.35 -4.76 0.43
N GLY A 122 0.90 -4.39 -0.77
CA GLY A 122 -0.52 -4.25 -1.08
C GLY A 122 -0.88 -2.81 -1.43
N SER A 123 -2.17 -2.56 -1.64
CA SER A 123 -2.66 -1.23 -2.01
C SER A 123 -2.48 -0.21 -0.88
N ILE A 124 -2.32 -0.67 0.36
CA ILE A 124 -2.03 0.19 1.51
C ILE A 124 -0.68 0.91 1.39
N ALA A 125 0.26 0.40 0.59
CA ALA A 125 1.56 1.02 0.37
C ALA A 125 1.46 2.35 -0.42
N PHE A 126 0.30 2.65 -1.00
CA PHE A 126 0.03 3.94 -1.66
C PHE A 126 -0.55 5.00 -0.71
N ILE A 127 -0.84 4.64 0.55
CA ILE A 127 -1.34 5.59 1.55
C ILE A 127 -0.18 6.42 2.08
N ASN A 128 -0.31 7.72 1.93
CA ASN A 128 0.72 8.67 2.30
C ASN A 128 0.76 8.89 3.82
N HIS A 129 1.91 9.36 4.30
CA HIS A 129 2.08 9.76 5.70
C HIS A 129 1.62 11.19 5.97
N ASP A 130 0.90 11.40 7.07
CA ASP A 130 0.67 12.73 7.65
C ASP A 130 0.60 12.62 9.18
N CYS A 131 1.03 13.68 9.89
CA CYS A 131 1.03 13.72 11.35
C CYS A 131 -0.37 13.94 11.93
N ASP A 132 -1.30 14.48 11.13
CA ASP A 132 -2.72 14.63 11.47
C ASP A 132 -3.57 13.78 10.50
N PRO A 133 -3.65 12.46 10.73
CA PRO A 133 -4.19 11.52 9.75
C PRO A 133 -5.72 11.55 9.73
N ASN A 134 -6.30 11.36 8.55
CA ASN A 134 -7.74 11.19 8.39
C ASN A 134 -8.19 9.72 8.29
N ALA A 135 -7.23 8.80 8.31
CA ALA A 135 -7.46 7.37 8.29
C ALA A 135 -6.37 6.63 9.09
N GLU A 136 -6.67 5.43 9.57
CA GLU A 136 -5.74 4.61 10.33
C GLU A 136 -5.66 3.18 9.80
N TYR A 137 -4.54 2.51 10.09
CA TYR A 137 -4.37 1.10 9.81
C TYR A 137 -5.03 0.26 10.90
N ILE A 138 -5.94 -0.62 10.49
CA ILE A 138 -6.57 -1.60 11.38
C ILE A 138 -6.09 -3.01 11.04
N SER A 139 -5.70 -3.76 12.07
CA SER A 139 -5.36 -5.16 11.91
C SER A 139 -6.61 -5.99 11.61
N LYS A 140 -6.56 -6.78 10.55
CA LYS A 140 -7.58 -7.78 10.19
C LYS A 140 -7.17 -9.20 10.58
N SER A 141 -5.87 -9.46 10.64
CA SER A 141 -5.28 -10.70 11.16
C SER A 141 -3.82 -10.46 11.53
N ARG A 142 -3.12 -11.51 11.98
CA ARG A 142 -1.70 -11.48 12.36
C ARG A 142 -0.76 -10.86 11.33
N GLU A 143 -1.12 -10.87 10.05
CA GLU A 143 -0.29 -10.37 8.95
C GLU A 143 -1.09 -9.48 7.97
N ARG A 144 -2.34 -9.11 8.29
CA ARG A 144 -3.21 -8.34 7.40
C ARG A 144 -3.66 -7.03 8.03
N VAL A 145 -3.63 -5.97 7.24
CA VAL A 145 -4.12 -4.64 7.59
C VAL A 145 -5.09 -4.12 6.54
N SER A 146 -6.01 -3.27 6.97
CA SER A 146 -6.88 -2.47 6.11
C SER A 146 -6.92 -1.03 6.60
N LEU A 147 -7.47 -0.13 5.77
CA LEU A 147 -7.64 1.28 6.14
C LEU A 147 -9.03 1.53 6.72
N ARG A 148 -9.10 2.22 7.87
CA ARG A 148 -10.35 2.73 8.47
C ARG A 148 -10.36 4.25 8.45
N ILE A 149 -11.47 4.86 8.08
CA ILE A 149 -11.65 6.31 8.03
C ILE A 149 -11.91 6.85 9.45
N LEU A 150 -11.16 7.87 9.87
CA LEU A 150 -11.26 8.47 11.21
C LEU A 150 -12.25 9.63 11.28
N ILE A 151 -12.16 10.53 10.31
CA ILE A 151 -13.01 11.71 10.18
C ILE A 151 -13.66 11.70 8.80
N ILE A 152 -14.85 12.30 8.68
CA ILE A 152 -15.51 12.45 7.38
C ILE A 152 -14.49 13.06 6.43
N ALA A 153 -14.12 12.31 5.39
CA ALA A 153 -13.12 12.71 4.43
C ALA A 153 -13.69 13.83 3.56
N SER A 154 -13.71 15.06 4.09
CA SER A 154 -14.04 16.29 3.37
C SER A 154 -12.84 16.88 2.64
N HIS A 155 -11.66 16.23 2.73
CA HIS A 155 -10.45 16.62 2.04
C HIS A 155 -9.90 15.44 1.22
N TYR A 156 -9.62 15.76 -0.04
CA TYR A 156 -9.51 14.87 -1.19
C TYR A 156 -8.38 13.80 -1.17
N TYR A 157 -7.76 13.43 -0.05
CA TYR A 157 -6.68 12.41 -0.06
C TYR A 157 -6.59 11.68 1.29
N PHE A 158 -6.27 10.39 1.27
CA PHE A 158 -6.05 9.60 2.48
C PHE A 158 -4.61 9.71 2.95
N VAL A 159 -4.46 9.96 4.24
CA VAL A 159 -3.17 9.97 4.94
C VAL A 159 -3.29 9.23 6.27
N SER A 160 -2.23 8.52 6.65
CA SER A 160 -2.11 7.72 7.87
C SER A 160 -0.79 8.03 8.59
N THR A 161 -0.71 7.85 9.90
CA THR A 161 0.53 8.12 10.68
C THR A 161 1.60 7.02 10.57
N HIS A 162 1.40 6.03 9.70
CA HIS A 162 2.13 4.75 9.66
C HIS A 162 1.91 3.85 10.88
#